data_AF-A0AAD5NE74-F1
#
_entry.id   AF-A0AAD5NE74-F1
#
_cell.length_a   1.000
_cell.length_b   1.000
_cell.length_c   1.000
_cell.angle_alpha   90.00
_cell.angle_beta   90.00
_cell.angle_gamma   90.00
#
_symmetry.space_group_name_H-M   'P 1'
#
loop_
_entity.id
_entity.type
_entity.pdbx_description
1 polymer ?
#
loop_
_entity_poly.entity_id
_entity_poly.type
_entity_poly.pdbx_seq_one_letter_code
_entity_poly.pdbx_strand_id
1 'polypeptide(L)'
;MKAAFRNAVSFITHSRSINPNPPPVVVSLLPLISIAAVPSPSPSLLRHTRLETLRPFSSPLRRYSMAGSEAPASASLDKQFEDIRVQLEESGSLRERIRAIVMEIDSSTRIMHSSLLLVHQSRPLPEVLEKAKVQIDALKGLYSRLAEVIRECTEEYYRYHGDWRSATQTVVSLLSFMHWLETGSLLMHAEAEEKLGFNSAGFALDIEDYLTGLCFLSNEMPRYVVNRVLAGDYDCPRKVLNFLTDLNAAFRMLNLRNDFLRKKFDSMKYDLKRVEEVYYDMKIRRLASEDSTENHGTEEVPAVENKLFSVSNINLQNFSRLLTHTLSVRFCVGVDRRI
;
A
#
# COMPACT_ATOMS: atom_id res chain seq x y z
N MET A 1 27.50 72.29 3.17
CA MET A 1 26.49 72.14 4.26
C MET A 1 26.30 70.65 4.49
N LYS A 2 26.98 70.09 5.50
CA LYS A 2 26.46 69.58 6.81
C LYS A 2 25.58 68.33 6.66
N ALA A 3 25.69 67.22 7.42
CA ALA A 3 26.61 66.59 8.38
C ALA A 3 25.86 65.26 8.74
N ALA A 4 26.41 64.05 8.59
CA ALA A 4 27.34 63.28 9.45
C ALA A 4 26.70 62.52 10.66
N PHE A 5 27.23 61.29 10.92
CA PHE A 5 27.22 60.42 12.14
C PHE A 5 26.03 59.45 12.37
N ARG A 6 26.18 58.20 12.88
CA ARG A 6 27.29 57.25 13.17
C ARG A 6 26.69 55.89 13.65
N ASN A 7 27.52 54.84 13.65
CA ASN A 7 27.33 53.44 14.08
C ASN A 7 26.76 53.18 15.50
N ALA A 8 26.13 52.00 15.71
CA ALA A 8 26.34 51.14 16.89
C ALA A 8 25.90 49.68 16.66
N VAL A 9 26.78 48.74 17.02
CA VAL A 9 26.59 47.28 17.15
C VAL A 9 26.25 46.96 18.60
N SER A 10 25.34 46.03 18.89
CA SER A 10 25.38 45.29 20.17
C SER A 10 24.73 43.90 20.07
N PHE A 11 25.50 42.92 20.53
CA PHE A 11 25.11 41.53 20.79
C PHE A 11 24.38 41.45 22.14
N ILE A 12 23.30 40.67 22.24
CA ILE A 12 22.81 40.16 23.52
C ILE A 12 22.48 38.66 23.41
N THR A 13 23.20 37.92 24.24
CA THR A 13 23.12 36.50 24.59
C THR A 13 21.79 36.12 25.25
N HIS A 14 21.26 34.93 24.99
CA HIS A 14 20.29 34.26 25.85
C HIS A 14 20.78 32.85 26.20
N SER A 15 21.06 32.64 27.49
CA SER A 15 21.40 31.36 28.08
C SER A 15 20.40 31.02 29.19
N ARG A 16 19.65 29.93 28.94
CA ARG A 16 19.10 28.87 29.82
C ARG A 16 18.63 29.20 31.25
N SER A 17 17.44 28.72 31.60
CA SER A 17 17.21 27.89 32.81
C SER A 17 15.83 27.21 32.81
N ILE A 18 15.80 25.95 33.28
CA ILE A 18 14.68 25.00 33.42
C ILE A 18 14.42 24.84 34.94
N ASN A 19 13.16 24.86 35.41
CA ASN A 19 12.73 24.11 36.62
C ASN A 19 11.18 24.06 36.78
N PRO A 20 10.59 23.17 37.63
CA PRO A 20 9.43 22.36 37.28
C PRO A 20 8.22 22.51 38.25
N ASN A 21 7.03 22.13 37.77
CA ASN A 21 5.79 21.77 38.51
C ASN A 21 4.98 22.81 39.34
N PRO A 22 3.64 22.59 39.48
CA PRO A 22 2.62 23.67 39.59
C PRO A 22 1.79 23.68 40.90
N PRO A 23 0.95 24.72 41.14
CA PRO A 23 -0.16 24.67 42.11
C PRO A 23 -1.56 24.98 41.50
N PRO A 24 -2.68 24.80 42.24
CA PRO A 24 -3.89 24.13 41.73
C PRO A 24 -5.19 24.96 41.56
N VAL A 25 -6.09 24.39 40.72
CA VAL A 25 -7.59 24.37 40.67
C VAL A 25 -8.42 25.56 41.19
N VAL A 26 -9.26 26.15 40.31
CA VAL A 26 -10.65 26.55 40.62
C VAL A 26 -11.56 26.38 39.38
N VAL A 27 -12.69 25.69 39.58
CA VAL A 27 -13.80 25.47 38.66
C VAL A 27 -14.78 26.65 38.73
N SER A 28 -15.23 27.19 37.59
CA SER A 28 -16.42 28.06 37.55
C SER A 28 -17.17 27.96 36.20
N LEU A 29 -18.47 27.76 36.35
CA LEU A 29 -19.50 27.49 35.34
C LEU A 29 -20.11 28.78 34.76
N LEU A 30 -20.28 28.83 33.43
CA LEU A 30 -21.37 29.47 32.63
C LEU A 30 -21.57 31.02 32.75
N PRO A 31 -22.21 31.73 31.77
CA PRO A 31 -23.32 31.26 30.91
C PRO A 31 -23.30 31.62 29.41
N LEU A 32 -24.22 30.94 28.69
CA LEU A 32 -24.76 31.29 27.36
C LEU A 32 -25.21 32.76 27.29
N ILE A 33 -25.04 33.40 26.12
CA ILE A 33 -26.04 34.30 25.51
C ILE A 33 -25.80 34.37 23.97
N SER A 34 -26.93 34.25 23.28
CA SER A 34 -27.17 34.38 21.83
C SER A 34 -26.95 35.79 21.28
N ILE A 35 -26.60 35.88 19.98
CA ILE A 35 -26.92 37.03 19.11
C ILE A 35 -27.41 36.53 17.74
N ALA A 36 -28.40 37.24 17.20
CA ALA A 36 -29.35 36.84 16.17
C ALA A 36 -29.00 37.22 14.71
N ALA A 37 -29.59 36.43 13.80
CA ALA A 37 -30.25 36.72 12.51
C ALA A 37 -29.85 37.93 11.62
N VAL A 38 -29.62 37.66 10.32
CA VAL A 38 -30.17 38.36 9.11
C VAL A 38 -30.04 37.43 7.86
N PRO A 39 -30.59 37.71 6.64
CA PRO A 39 -31.82 37.12 6.11
C PRO A 39 -31.67 36.27 4.81
N SER A 40 -32.80 35.70 4.41
CA SER A 40 -33.12 34.94 3.18
C SER A 40 -32.79 35.60 1.82
N PRO A 41 -32.75 34.80 0.74
CA PRO A 41 -33.44 35.18 -0.49
C PRO A 41 -34.39 34.08 -1.02
N SER A 42 -35.55 34.52 -1.50
CA SER A 42 -36.58 33.71 -2.18
C SER A 42 -36.16 33.33 -3.62
N PRO A 43 -36.68 32.22 -4.18
CA PRO A 43 -36.59 31.89 -5.59
C PRO A 43 -37.91 32.18 -6.34
N SER A 44 -37.82 32.71 -7.55
CA SER A 44 -38.86 32.69 -8.60
C SER A 44 -38.13 32.33 -9.91
N LEU A 45 -38.59 31.43 -10.78
CA LEU A 45 -39.89 31.37 -11.45
C LEU A 45 -40.29 29.94 -11.87
N LEU A 46 -41.54 29.62 -11.56
CA LEU A 46 -42.56 28.84 -12.27
C LEU A 46 -42.23 28.21 -13.64
N ARG A 47 -42.51 26.91 -13.77
CA ARG A 47 -43.41 26.38 -14.82
C ARG A 47 -44.24 25.21 -14.29
N HIS A 48 -45.55 25.36 -14.49
CA HIS A 48 -46.67 24.45 -14.18
C HIS A 48 -46.44 23.02 -14.69
N THR A 49 -46.89 21.97 -13.99
CA THR A 49 -48.29 21.51 -14.05
C THR A 49 -48.72 20.64 -12.86
N ARG A 50 -49.94 20.96 -12.35
CA ARG A 50 -50.88 20.25 -11.46
C ARG A 50 -50.56 18.82 -10.98
N LEU A 51 -50.54 18.64 -9.66
CA LEU A 51 -51.02 17.44 -8.95
C LEU A 51 -52.53 17.59 -8.70
N GLU A 52 -53.33 16.61 -9.13
CA GLU A 52 -54.70 16.39 -8.64
C GLU A 52 -54.74 15.10 -7.82
N THR A 53 -55.00 15.28 -6.51
CA THR A 53 -55.89 14.49 -5.65
C THR A 53 -56.19 13.04 -6.03
N LEU A 54 -55.51 12.08 -5.39
CA LEU A 54 -55.93 10.68 -5.36
C LEU A 54 -57.05 10.50 -4.31
N ARG A 55 -58.29 10.34 -4.81
CA ARG A 55 -59.39 9.70 -4.07
C ARG A 55 -59.30 8.18 -4.29
N PRO A 56 -59.59 7.34 -3.27
CA PRO A 56 -59.62 5.89 -3.44
C PRO A 56 -60.92 5.49 -4.13
N PHE A 57 -60.82 4.94 -5.34
CA PHE A 57 -61.95 4.28 -6.00
C PHE A 57 -62.01 2.82 -5.58
N SER A 58 -63.11 2.50 -4.91
CA SER A 58 -63.53 1.16 -4.55
C SER A 58 -64.08 0.40 -5.76
N SER A 59 -63.62 -0.86 -5.90
CA SER A 59 -64.35 -2.04 -6.43
C SER A 59 -64.46 -2.22 -7.97
N PRO A 60 -64.60 -3.47 -8.49
CA PRO A 60 -64.81 -4.74 -7.79
C PRO A 60 -63.79 -5.85 -8.09
N LEU A 61 -63.71 -6.78 -7.13
CA LEU A 61 -63.19 -8.14 -7.27
C LEU A 61 -63.64 -8.78 -8.59
N ARG A 62 -62.70 -9.06 -9.49
CA ARG A 62 -62.85 -10.11 -10.51
C ARG A 62 -62.24 -11.39 -9.94
N ARG A 63 -63.08 -12.16 -9.24
CA ARG A 63 -62.81 -13.51 -8.79
C ARG A 63 -62.70 -14.41 -10.02
N TYR A 64 -61.50 -14.57 -10.56
CA TYR A 64 -61.19 -15.74 -11.38
C TYR A 64 -60.86 -16.89 -10.45
N SER A 65 -61.91 -17.64 -10.10
CA SER A 65 -61.75 -19.00 -9.60
C SER A 65 -61.27 -19.86 -10.77
N MET A 66 -59.96 -19.92 -10.97
CA MET A 66 -59.33 -21.05 -11.66
C MET A 66 -58.83 -22.01 -10.59
N ALA A 67 -59.76 -22.84 -10.11
CA ALA A 67 -59.41 -24.11 -9.48
C ALA A 67 -58.84 -25.00 -10.60
N GLY A 68 -57.52 -25.16 -10.63
CA GLY A 68 -56.85 -25.96 -11.65
C GLY A 68 -55.32 -25.82 -11.64
N SER A 69 -54.68 -26.50 -10.68
CA SER A 69 -53.28 -26.98 -10.77
C SER A 69 -52.17 -26.04 -11.25
N GLU A 70 -51.86 -24.98 -10.48
CA GLU A 70 -50.56 -24.26 -10.55
C GLU A 70 -49.62 -24.61 -9.37
N ALA A 71 -49.86 -25.73 -8.67
CA ALA A 71 -49.14 -26.07 -7.45
C ALA A 71 -47.68 -26.58 -7.57
N PRO A 72 -47.18 -27.15 -8.71
CA PRO A 72 -45.82 -27.70 -8.72
C PRO A 72 -44.73 -26.70 -9.12
N ALA A 73 -45.05 -25.64 -9.87
CA ALA A 73 -44.07 -24.69 -10.38
C ALA A 73 -43.65 -23.64 -9.33
N SER A 74 -44.61 -23.13 -8.53
CA SER A 74 -44.34 -22.18 -7.45
C SER A 74 -43.50 -22.81 -6.33
N ALA A 75 -43.86 -24.01 -5.88
CA ALA A 75 -43.11 -24.74 -4.85
C ALA A 75 -41.67 -25.10 -5.30
N SER A 76 -41.47 -25.34 -6.60
CA SER A 76 -40.15 -25.58 -7.19
C SER A 76 -39.28 -24.30 -7.22
N LEU A 77 -39.88 -23.15 -7.50
CA LEU A 77 -39.20 -21.85 -7.46
C LEU A 77 -38.89 -21.40 -6.02
N ASP A 78 -39.84 -21.57 -5.10
CA ASP A 78 -39.65 -21.25 -3.68
C ASP A 78 -38.48 -22.04 -3.09
N LYS A 79 -38.38 -23.33 -3.44
CA LYS A 79 -37.22 -24.16 -3.06
C LYS A 79 -35.92 -23.63 -3.64
N GLN A 80 -35.89 -23.24 -4.91
CA GLN A 80 -34.70 -22.67 -5.54
C GLN A 80 -34.26 -21.35 -4.88
N PHE A 81 -35.20 -20.49 -4.51
CA PHE A 81 -34.89 -19.26 -3.77
C PHE A 81 -34.34 -19.54 -2.38
N GLU A 82 -34.88 -20.55 -1.68
CA GLU A 82 -34.37 -20.94 -0.37
C GLU A 82 -32.96 -21.54 -0.48
N ASP A 83 -32.70 -22.39 -1.47
CA ASP A 83 -31.37 -22.93 -1.73
C ASP A 83 -30.35 -21.81 -2.03
N ILE A 84 -30.71 -20.82 -2.86
CA ILE A 84 -29.87 -19.64 -3.15
C ILE A 84 -29.63 -18.82 -1.88
N ARG A 85 -30.65 -18.64 -1.04
CA ARG A 85 -30.54 -17.90 0.21
C ARG A 85 -29.53 -18.55 1.16
N VAL A 86 -29.62 -19.87 1.35
CA VAL A 86 -28.66 -20.61 2.19
C VAL A 86 -27.24 -20.45 1.67
N GLN A 87 -27.02 -20.58 0.35
CA GLN A 87 -25.70 -20.37 -0.26
C GLN A 87 -25.16 -18.94 -0.04
N LEU A 88 -26.02 -17.93 -0.12
CA LEU A 88 -25.65 -16.53 0.14
C LEU A 88 -25.28 -16.32 1.62
N GLU A 89 -26.04 -16.88 2.55
CA GLU A 89 -25.75 -16.81 3.99
C GLU A 89 -24.40 -17.49 4.33
N GLU A 90 -24.14 -18.68 3.78
CA GLU A 90 -22.86 -19.39 3.93
C GLU A 90 -21.69 -18.58 3.37
N SER A 91 -21.80 -18.09 2.13
CA SER A 91 -20.75 -17.26 1.52
C SER A 91 -20.53 -15.94 2.28
N GLY A 92 -21.59 -15.36 2.85
CA GLY A 92 -21.53 -14.19 3.71
C GLY A 92 -20.75 -14.47 5.00
N SER A 93 -21.06 -15.59 5.67
CA SER A 93 -20.39 -16.02 6.89
C SER A 93 -18.88 -16.27 6.67
N LEU A 94 -18.52 -16.83 5.51
CA LEU A 94 -17.13 -17.05 5.13
C LEU A 94 -16.38 -15.73 4.95
N ARG A 95 -16.97 -14.76 4.23
CA ARG A 95 -16.38 -13.42 4.06
C ARG A 95 -16.15 -12.73 5.40
N GLU A 96 -17.07 -12.89 6.34
CA GLU A 96 -16.92 -12.29 7.66
C GLU A 96 -15.74 -12.90 8.43
N ARG A 97 -15.58 -14.23 8.39
CA ARG A 97 -14.41 -14.91 8.97
C ARG A 97 -13.09 -14.46 8.33
N ILE A 98 -13.07 -14.32 7.00
CA ILE A 98 -11.89 -13.83 6.26
C ILE A 98 -11.56 -12.41 6.71
N ARG A 99 -12.54 -11.51 6.72
CA ARG A 99 -12.34 -10.11 7.12
C ARG A 99 -11.84 -9.97 8.55
N ALA A 100 -12.35 -10.77 9.48
CA ALA A 100 -11.86 -10.78 10.85
C ALA A 100 -10.34 -11.07 10.91
N ILE A 101 -9.87 -12.09 10.18
CA ILE A 101 -8.43 -12.42 10.11
C ILE A 101 -7.65 -11.30 9.40
N VAL A 102 -8.18 -10.74 8.30
CA VAL A 102 -7.52 -9.64 7.58
C VAL A 102 -7.37 -8.40 8.46
N MET A 103 -8.34 -8.09 9.32
CA MET A 103 -8.21 -6.98 10.28
C MET A 103 -7.08 -7.22 11.29
N GLU A 104 -6.88 -8.46 11.73
CA GLU A 104 -5.74 -8.83 12.57
C GLU A 104 -4.41 -8.69 11.81
N ILE A 105 -4.37 -9.10 10.53
CA ILE A 105 -3.20 -8.92 9.64
C ILE A 105 -2.87 -7.44 9.50
N ASP A 106 -3.86 -6.59 9.23
CA ASP A 106 -3.67 -5.14 9.11
C ASP A 106 -3.16 -4.52 10.42
N SER A 107 -3.64 -5.00 11.57
CA SER A 107 -3.16 -4.55 12.88
C SER A 107 -1.68 -4.87 13.08
N SER A 108 -1.26 -6.12 12.85
CA SER A 108 0.15 -6.52 12.94
C SER A 108 1.02 -5.78 11.91
N THR A 109 0.51 -5.60 10.69
CA THR A 109 1.16 -4.84 9.62
C THR A 109 1.40 -3.38 10.02
N ARG A 110 0.44 -2.73 10.69
CA ARG A 110 0.60 -1.35 11.21
C ARG A 110 1.68 -1.26 12.28
N ILE A 111 1.79 -2.27 13.16
CA ILE A 111 2.86 -2.34 14.17
C ILE A 111 4.22 -2.50 13.49
N MET A 112 4.34 -3.40 12.52
CA MET A 112 5.55 -3.58 11.73
C MET A 112 5.94 -2.30 10.99
N HIS A 113 4.98 -1.63 10.34
CA HIS A 113 5.21 -0.38 9.64
C HIS A 113 5.69 0.73 10.58
N SER A 114 5.03 0.91 11.72
CA SER A 114 5.43 1.93 12.70
C SER A 114 6.84 1.70 13.26
N SER A 115 7.24 0.44 13.40
CA SER A 115 8.62 0.08 13.75
C SER A 115 9.59 0.48 12.64
N LEU A 116 9.32 0.10 11.38
CA LEU A 116 10.18 0.41 10.23
C LEU A 116 10.29 1.92 9.94
N LEU A 117 9.28 2.72 10.26
CA LEU A 117 9.34 4.19 10.10
C LEU A 117 10.45 4.84 10.95
N LEU A 118 10.90 4.18 12.03
CA LEU A 118 12.00 4.66 12.86
C LEU A 118 13.33 4.72 12.12
N VAL A 119 13.48 3.98 11.01
CA VAL A 119 14.65 4.05 10.13
C VAL A 119 14.89 5.47 9.61
N HIS A 120 13.84 6.27 9.43
CA HIS A 120 13.96 7.68 9.01
C HIS A 120 14.44 8.62 10.11
N GLN A 121 14.43 8.19 11.38
CA GLN A 121 14.77 9.01 12.55
C GLN A 121 16.22 8.82 13.01
N SER A 122 17.11 8.31 12.16
CA SER A 122 18.52 8.02 12.48
C SER A 122 18.74 7.04 13.64
N ARG A 123 17.75 6.17 13.92
CA ARG A 123 17.89 5.09 14.88
C ARG A 123 18.85 4.00 14.37
N PRO A 124 19.54 3.27 15.26
CA PRO A 124 20.39 2.15 14.85
C PRO A 124 19.53 1.07 14.20
N LEU A 125 19.94 0.65 13.00
CA LEU A 125 19.20 -0.29 12.17
C LEU A 125 18.85 -1.61 12.88
N PRO A 126 19.75 -2.25 13.67
CA PRO A 126 19.43 -3.51 14.36
C PRO A 126 18.23 -3.42 15.31
N GLU A 127 18.12 -2.33 16.08
CA GLU A 127 17.01 -2.11 17.02
C GLU A 127 15.66 -2.02 16.30
N VAL A 128 15.66 -1.38 15.12
CA VAL A 128 14.46 -1.20 14.32
C VAL A 128 14.02 -2.52 13.70
N LEU A 129 14.97 -3.29 13.16
CA LEU A 129 14.70 -4.57 12.50
C LEU A 129 14.24 -5.63 13.49
N GLU A 130 14.78 -5.66 14.71
CA GLU A 130 14.37 -6.65 15.73
C GLU A 130 12.89 -6.50 16.10
N LYS A 131 12.41 -5.26 16.28
CA LYS A 131 10.99 -4.97 16.53
C LYS A 131 10.09 -5.40 15.36
N ALA A 132 10.54 -5.17 14.12
CA ALA A 132 9.81 -5.58 12.93
C ALA A 132 9.76 -7.10 12.77
N LYS A 133 10.86 -7.80 13.06
CA LYS A 133 10.97 -9.27 12.96
C LYS A 133 9.98 -10.01 13.83
N VAL A 134 9.71 -9.51 15.05
CA VAL A 134 8.71 -10.10 15.95
C VAL A 134 7.33 -10.18 15.30
N GLN A 135 6.98 -9.25 14.41
CA GLN A 135 5.68 -9.28 13.72
C GLN A 135 5.61 -10.33 12.62
N ILE A 136 6.73 -10.83 12.10
CA ILE A 136 6.75 -11.83 11.02
C ILE A 136 6.12 -13.13 11.50
N ASP A 137 6.45 -13.59 12.70
CA ASP A 137 5.88 -14.82 13.27
C ASP A 137 4.38 -14.68 13.52
N ALA A 138 3.94 -13.50 13.98
CA ALA A 138 2.52 -13.19 14.14
C ALA A 138 1.78 -13.23 12.78
N LEU A 139 2.34 -12.59 11.75
CA LEU A 139 1.79 -12.60 10.40
C LEU A 139 1.72 -14.02 9.83
N LYS A 140 2.77 -14.84 10.03
CA LYS A 140 2.80 -16.24 9.62
C LYS A 140 1.67 -17.05 10.26
N GLY A 141 1.42 -16.85 11.56
CA GLY A 141 0.29 -17.46 12.25
C GLY A 141 -1.07 -17.05 11.66
N LEU A 142 -1.23 -15.76 11.36
CA LEU A 142 -2.47 -15.22 10.77
C LEU A 142 -2.72 -15.73 9.35
N TYR A 143 -1.69 -15.79 8.50
CA TYR A 143 -1.80 -16.37 7.16
C TYR A 143 -2.06 -17.87 7.20
N SER A 144 -1.53 -18.60 8.18
CA SER A 144 -1.85 -20.02 8.39
C SER A 144 -3.34 -20.21 8.72
N ARG A 145 -3.88 -19.39 9.63
CA ARG A 145 -5.31 -19.39 9.96
C ARG A 145 -6.19 -18.99 8.77
N LEU A 146 -5.74 -18.03 7.96
CA LEU A 146 -6.41 -17.65 6.72
C LEU A 146 -6.44 -18.82 5.72
N ALA A 147 -5.32 -19.54 5.58
CA ALA A 147 -5.23 -20.73 4.74
C ALA A 147 -6.20 -21.84 5.19
N GLU A 148 -6.36 -22.04 6.50
CA GLU A 148 -7.31 -23.01 7.05
C GLU A 148 -8.77 -22.68 6.67
N VAL A 149 -9.17 -21.42 6.78
CA VAL A 149 -10.51 -20.95 6.38
C VAL A 149 -10.72 -21.14 4.88
N ILE A 150 -9.70 -20.87 4.07
CA ILE A 150 -9.78 -20.98 2.60
C ILE A 150 -9.80 -22.44 2.13
N ARG A 151 -9.18 -23.37 2.89
CA ARG A 151 -9.21 -24.81 2.59
C ARG A 151 -10.63 -25.38 2.59
N GLU A 152 -11.57 -24.75 3.29
CA GLU A 152 -12.99 -25.13 3.23
C GLU A 152 -13.61 -24.86 1.84
N CYS A 153 -12.97 -24.02 1.00
CA CYS A 153 -13.52 -23.52 -0.26
C CYS A 153 -12.49 -23.54 -1.41
N THR A 154 -11.72 -24.63 -1.54
CA THR A 154 -10.60 -24.71 -2.50
C THR A 154 -10.95 -24.39 -3.95
N GLU A 155 -12.20 -24.60 -4.39
CA GLU A 155 -12.64 -24.28 -5.76
C GLU A 155 -12.94 -22.78 -5.98
N GLU A 156 -13.10 -22.00 -4.90
CA GLU A 156 -13.48 -20.58 -4.94
C GLU A 156 -12.36 -19.62 -4.47
N TYR A 157 -11.10 -20.07 -4.43
CA TYR A 157 -9.95 -19.28 -3.95
C TYR A 157 -9.95 -17.82 -4.48
N TYR A 158 -10.03 -17.68 -5.81
CA TYR A 158 -9.95 -16.37 -6.47
C TYR A 158 -11.21 -15.52 -6.29
N ARG A 159 -12.35 -16.10 -5.88
CA ARG A 159 -13.59 -15.37 -5.60
C ARG A 159 -13.46 -14.47 -4.37
N TYR A 160 -12.68 -14.93 -3.38
CA TYR A 160 -12.47 -14.23 -2.12
C TYR A 160 -11.12 -13.51 -2.04
N HIS A 161 -10.18 -13.80 -2.95
CA HIS A 161 -8.84 -13.21 -2.99
C HIS A 161 -8.79 -11.68 -2.82
N GLY A 162 -9.78 -10.98 -3.37
CA GLY A 162 -9.89 -9.52 -3.22
C GLY A 162 -10.00 -9.04 -1.77
N ASP A 163 -10.50 -9.87 -0.85
CA ASP A 163 -10.72 -9.52 0.56
C ASP A 163 -9.40 -9.40 1.35
N TRP A 164 -8.33 -10.11 0.98
CA TRP A 164 -7.01 -10.04 1.64
C TRP A 164 -5.86 -9.52 0.74
N ARG A 165 -6.13 -9.33 -0.55
CA ARG A 165 -5.17 -8.84 -1.55
C ARG A 165 -4.43 -7.58 -1.08
N SER A 166 -5.16 -6.54 -0.66
CA SER A 166 -4.55 -5.25 -0.26
C SER A 166 -3.67 -5.37 0.98
N ALA A 167 -4.07 -6.18 1.96
CA ALA A 167 -3.28 -6.45 3.16
C ALA A 167 -1.97 -7.15 2.78
N THR A 168 -2.06 -8.16 1.91
CA THR A 168 -0.90 -8.94 1.45
C THR A 168 0.11 -8.11 0.66
N GLN A 169 -0.36 -7.24 -0.24
CA GLN A 169 0.51 -6.31 -0.96
C GLN A 169 1.28 -5.38 -0.01
N THR A 170 0.63 -4.92 1.06
CA THR A 170 1.26 -4.06 2.07
C THR A 170 2.28 -4.84 2.90
N VAL A 171 1.95 -6.06 3.32
CA VAL A 171 2.87 -6.94 4.05
C VAL A 171 4.12 -7.23 3.21
N VAL A 172 3.96 -7.61 1.94
CA VAL A 172 5.09 -7.88 1.04
C VAL A 172 5.97 -6.63 0.86
N SER A 173 5.37 -5.45 0.73
CA SER A 173 6.12 -4.19 0.65
C SER A 173 7.03 -3.99 1.87
N LEU A 174 6.50 -4.21 3.08
CA LEU A 174 7.25 -4.02 4.31
C LEU A 174 8.32 -5.10 4.52
N LEU A 175 8.02 -6.36 4.19
CA LEU A 175 9.02 -7.44 4.21
C LEU A 175 10.15 -7.18 3.22
N SER A 176 9.83 -6.70 2.02
CA SER A 176 10.82 -6.36 1.01
C SER A 176 11.67 -5.17 1.45
N PHE A 177 11.07 -4.18 2.11
CA PHE A 177 11.81 -3.04 2.67
C PHE A 177 12.78 -3.50 3.77
N MET A 178 12.29 -4.31 4.71
CA MET A 178 13.11 -4.88 5.77
C MET A 178 14.27 -5.70 5.21
N HIS A 179 14.02 -6.57 4.24
CA HIS A 179 15.05 -7.38 3.59
C HIS A 179 16.10 -6.51 2.87
N TRP A 180 15.66 -5.48 2.15
CA TRP A 180 16.56 -4.56 1.47
C TRP A 180 17.43 -3.78 2.46
N LEU A 181 16.88 -3.36 3.62
CA LEU A 181 17.67 -2.71 4.66
C LEU A 181 18.76 -3.63 5.23
N GLU A 182 18.51 -4.93 5.31
CA GLU A 182 19.47 -5.93 5.83
C GLU A 182 20.57 -6.30 4.83
N THR A 183 20.20 -6.46 3.57
CA THR A 183 21.04 -7.13 2.56
C THR A 183 21.46 -6.20 1.42
N GLY A 184 20.69 -5.13 1.18
CA GLY A 184 20.78 -4.31 -0.02
C GLY A 184 20.25 -4.98 -1.29
N SER A 185 19.64 -6.17 -1.19
CA SER A 185 19.13 -6.94 -2.33
C SER A 185 17.60 -6.98 -2.40
N LEU A 186 17.08 -7.50 -3.51
CA LEU A 186 15.65 -7.74 -3.72
C LEU A 186 15.23 -9.03 -3.01
N LEU A 187 14.16 -8.97 -2.20
CA LEU A 187 13.53 -10.15 -1.62
C LEU A 187 12.86 -10.98 -2.72
N MET A 188 13.30 -12.22 -2.92
CA MET A 188 12.72 -13.07 -3.96
C MET A 188 11.32 -13.55 -3.58
N HIS A 189 10.47 -13.83 -4.59
CA HIS A 189 9.10 -14.31 -4.36
C HIS A 189 9.03 -15.58 -3.49
N ALA A 190 9.88 -16.57 -3.76
CA ALA A 190 9.97 -17.79 -2.96
C ALA A 190 10.41 -17.53 -1.50
N GLU A 191 11.32 -16.59 -1.28
CA GLU A 191 11.76 -16.20 0.07
C GLU A 191 10.64 -15.46 0.83
N ALA A 192 9.83 -14.66 0.12
CA ALA A 192 8.65 -14.02 0.69
C ALA A 192 7.58 -15.05 1.07
N GLU A 193 7.37 -16.06 0.24
CA GLU A 193 6.46 -17.18 0.54
C GLU A 193 6.87 -17.93 1.79
N GLU A 194 8.16 -18.27 1.91
CA GLU A 194 8.71 -18.96 3.06
C GLU A 194 8.54 -18.13 4.35
N LYS A 195 8.87 -16.83 4.30
CA LYS A 195 8.73 -15.92 5.44
C LYS A 195 7.30 -15.81 5.94
N LEU A 196 6.31 -15.84 5.04
CA LEU A 196 4.90 -15.75 5.40
C LEU A 196 4.24 -17.11 5.67
N GLY A 197 4.96 -18.21 5.41
CA GLY A 197 4.45 -19.56 5.66
C GLY A 197 3.45 -20.05 4.62
N PHE A 198 3.54 -19.60 3.37
CA PHE A 198 2.71 -20.06 2.24
C PHE A 198 3.06 -21.49 1.75
N ASN A 199 3.72 -22.31 2.58
CA ASN A 199 4.23 -23.64 2.19
C ASN A 199 3.13 -24.73 2.18
N SER A 200 1.89 -24.36 2.48
CA SER A 200 0.75 -25.27 2.64
C SER A 200 0.04 -25.49 1.31
N ALA A 201 -0.21 -26.75 0.94
CA ALA A 201 -0.87 -27.11 -0.31
C ALA A 201 -2.21 -26.38 -0.48
N GLY A 202 -2.28 -25.44 -1.44
CA GLY A 202 -3.51 -24.74 -1.83
C GLY A 202 -3.58 -23.25 -1.46
N PHE A 203 -2.61 -22.70 -0.72
CA PHE A 203 -2.57 -21.27 -0.38
C PHE A 203 -1.18 -20.70 -0.70
N ALA A 204 -1.08 -19.90 -1.75
CA ALA A 204 0.19 -19.39 -2.29
C ALA A 204 0.15 -17.86 -2.47
N LEU A 205 1.33 -17.24 -2.49
CA LEU A 205 1.45 -15.80 -2.71
C LEU A 205 1.29 -15.50 -4.20
N ASP A 206 0.23 -14.78 -4.57
CA ASP A 206 0.02 -14.43 -5.97
C ASP A 206 1.12 -13.49 -6.47
N ILE A 207 1.59 -13.75 -7.69
CA ILE A 207 2.72 -13.01 -8.29
C ILE A 207 2.36 -11.54 -8.47
N GLU A 208 1.11 -11.24 -8.83
CA GLU A 208 0.65 -9.86 -8.98
C GLU A 208 0.72 -9.08 -7.67
N ASP A 209 0.40 -9.73 -6.55
CA ASP A 209 0.42 -9.11 -5.23
C ASP A 209 1.86 -8.89 -4.76
N TYR A 210 2.76 -9.83 -5.06
CA TYR A 210 4.20 -9.66 -4.84
C TYR A 210 4.75 -8.47 -5.64
N LEU A 211 4.51 -8.44 -6.94
CA LEU A 211 4.97 -7.35 -7.82
C LEU A 211 4.38 -6.00 -7.41
N THR A 212 3.11 -5.97 -7.00
CA THR A 212 2.48 -4.76 -6.48
C THR A 212 3.14 -4.29 -5.18
N GLY A 213 3.48 -5.22 -4.28
CA GLY A 213 4.23 -4.91 -3.05
C GLY A 213 5.60 -4.30 -3.34
N LEU A 214 6.31 -4.76 -4.38
CA LEU A 214 7.58 -4.14 -4.82
C LEU A 214 7.39 -2.73 -5.37
N CYS A 215 6.27 -2.44 -6.03
CA CYS A 215 5.94 -1.06 -6.42
C CYS A 215 5.63 -0.17 -5.21
N PHE A 216 5.13 -0.74 -4.10
CA PHE A 216 4.91 0.05 -2.88
C PHE A 216 6.21 0.33 -2.14
N LEU A 217 7.16 -0.61 -2.18
CA LEU A 217 8.52 -0.43 -1.67
C LEU A 217 9.19 0.82 -2.27
N SER A 218 9.04 1.05 -3.59
CA SER A 218 9.68 2.21 -4.25
C SER A 218 9.22 3.55 -3.69
N ASN A 219 7.97 3.63 -3.20
CA ASN A 219 7.40 4.87 -2.67
C ASN A 219 8.10 5.33 -1.38
N GLU A 220 8.63 4.39 -0.58
CA GLU A 220 9.33 4.71 0.69
C GLU A 220 10.81 5.08 0.48
N MET A 221 11.39 4.69 -0.66
CA MET A 221 12.82 4.88 -0.95
C MET A 221 13.26 6.35 -1.03
N PRO A 222 12.56 7.27 -1.73
CA PRO A 222 12.94 8.68 -1.76
C PRO A 222 12.99 9.31 -0.37
N ARG A 223 12.00 8.98 0.48
CA ARG A 223 11.96 9.47 1.86
C ARG A 223 13.11 8.90 2.69
N TYR A 224 13.43 7.62 2.50
CA TYR A 224 14.57 6.99 3.16
C TYR A 224 15.88 7.69 2.78
N VAL A 225 16.14 7.85 1.48
CA VAL A 225 17.34 8.49 0.92
C VAL A 225 17.56 9.87 1.50
N VAL A 226 16.57 10.76 1.44
CA VAL A 226 16.70 12.13 1.97
C VAL A 226 17.09 12.14 3.44
N ASN A 227 16.43 11.32 4.27
CA ASN A 227 16.73 11.27 5.70
C ASN A 227 18.12 10.70 6.01
N ARG A 228 18.60 9.74 5.21
CA ARG A 228 19.96 9.20 5.34
C ARG A 228 21.03 10.22 4.97
N VAL A 229 20.81 10.99 3.91
CA VAL A 229 21.72 12.08 3.51
C VAL A 229 21.79 13.15 4.59
N LEU A 230 20.65 13.52 5.19
CA LEU A 230 20.61 14.46 6.31
C LEU A 230 21.33 13.92 7.56
N ALA A 231 21.38 12.60 7.73
CA ALA A 231 22.13 11.93 8.79
C ALA A 231 23.64 11.76 8.46
N GLY A 232 24.09 12.20 7.30
CA GLY A 232 25.51 12.12 6.88
C GLY A 232 25.91 10.83 6.17
N ASP A 233 24.96 9.96 5.80
CA ASP A 233 25.21 8.75 5.01
C ASP A 233 25.10 9.06 3.52
N TYR A 234 26.25 9.34 2.89
CA TYR A 234 26.34 9.73 1.49
C TYR A 234 26.46 8.57 0.51
N ASP A 235 26.64 7.33 0.99
CA ASP A 235 26.70 6.15 0.15
C ASP A 235 25.30 5.59 -0.14
N CYS A 236 24.36 5.78 0.80
CA CYS A 236 22.98 5.33 0.69
C CYS A 236 22.29 5.70 -0.63
N PRO A 237 22.34 6.96 -1.13
CA PRO A 237 21.61 7.36 -2.33
C PRO A 237 22.08 6.63 -3.58
N ARG A 238 23.40 6.38 -3.72
CA ARG A 238 23.97 5.56 -4.79
C ARG A 238 23.42 4.14 -4.76
N LYS A 239 23.38 3.52 -3.57
CA LYS A 239 22.87 2.14 -3.39
C LYS A 239 21.38 2.05 -3.76
N VAL A 240 20.57 3.00 -3.30
CA VAL A 240 19.12 3.04 -3.60
C VAL A 240 18.87 3.31 -5.08
N LEU A 241 19.62 4.25 -5.69
CA LEU A 241 19.47 4.56 -7.11
C LEU A 241 19.76 3.35 -7.99
N ASN A 242 20.85 2.62 -7.71
CA ASN A 242 21.17 1.39 -8.42
C ASN A 242 20.05 0.35 -8.27
N PHE A 243 19.58 0.12 -7.04
CA PHE A 243 18.50 -0.82 -6.77
C PHE A 243 17.21 -0.48 -7.52
N LEU A 244 16.75 0.78 -7.47
CA LEU A 244 15.53 1.21 -8.17
C LEU A 244 15.70 1.18 -9.70
N THR A 245 16.90 1.44 -10.21
CA THR A 245 17.20 1.36 -11.64
C THR A 245 17.10 -0.08 -12.13
N ASP A 246 17.71 -1.03 -11.41
CA ASP A 246 17.63 -2.46 -11.71
C ASP A 246 16.19 -2.97 -11.61
N LEU A 247 15.46 -2.55 -10.55
CA LEU A 247 14.06 -2.91 -10.36
C LEU A 247 13.19 -2.39 -11.52
N ASN A 248 13.34 -1.12 -11.89
CA ASN A 248 12.62 -0.52 -13.01
C ASN A 248 12.96 -1.22 -14.35
N ALA A 249 14.22 -1.57 -14.57
CA ALA A 249 14.63 -2.36 -15.74
C ALA A 249 13.96 -3.73 -15.76
N ALA A 250 13.92 -4.43 -14.63
CA ALA A 250 13.26 -5.74 -14.51
C ALA A 250 11.76 -5.65 -14.80
N PHE A 251 11.06 -4.64 -14.29
CA PHE A 251 9.65 -4.41 -14.59
C PHE A 251 9.40 -4.06 -16.07
N ARG A 252 10.34 -3.38 -16.75
CA ARG A 252 10.23 -3.11 -18.19
C ARG A 252 10.35 -4.37 -19.05
N MET A 253 10.98 -5.44 -18.55
CA MET A 253 10.99 -6.74 -19.23
C MET A 253 9.65 -7.46 -19.11
N LEU A 254 8.82 -7.09 -18.13
CA LEU A 254 7.48 -7.64 -17.97
C LEU A 254 6.53 -6.96 -18.96
N ASN A 255 5.91 -7.75 -19.84
CA ASN A 255 4.85 -7.24 -20.72
C ASN A 255 3.52 -7.11 -19.94
N LEU A 256 3.45 -6.14 -19.04
CA LEU A 256 2.29 -5.90 -18.18
C LEU A 256 1.10 -5.37 -18.97
N ARG A 257 -0.06 -5.99 -18.78
CA ARG A 257 -1.36 -5.50 -19.26
C ARG A 257 -1.71 -4.17 -18.58
N ASN A 258 -2.53 -3.34 -19.24
CA ASN A 258 -2.99 -2.04 -18.75
C ASN A 258 -3.97 -2.14 -17.57
N ASP A 259 -3.48 -2.63 -16.42
CA ASP A 259 -4.26 -2.84 -15.20
C ASP A 259 -3.68 -2.06 -14.01
N PHE A 260 -4.14 -2.36 -12.80
CA PHE A 260 -3.71 -1.71 -11.57
C PHE A 260 -2.18 -1.78 -11.36
N LEU A 261 -1.57 -2.95 -11.55
CA LEU A 261 -0.12 -3.14 -11.42
C LEU A 261 0.66 -2.23 -12.39
N ARG A 262 0.17 -2.05 -13.62
CA ARG A 262 0.80 -1.16 -14.60
C ARG A 262 0.77 0.29 -14.13
N LYS A 263 -0.35 0.76 -13.57
CA LYS A 263 -0.44 2.11 -13.00
C LYS A 263 0.55 2.32 -11.86
N LYS A 264 0.77 1.31 -11.01
CA LYS A 264 1.73 1.35 -9.90
C LYS A 264 3.18 1.28 -10.36
N PHE A 265 3.46 0.48 -11.39
CA PHE A 265 4.77 0.48 -12.03
C PHE A 265 5.05 1.84 -12.70
N ASP A 266 4.09 2.41 -13.43
CA ASP A 266 4.27 3.70 -14.10
C ASP A 266 4.53 4.86 -13.11
N SER A 267 4.13 4.73 -11.83
CA SER A 267 4.47 5.72 -10.79
C SER A 267 5.91 5.63 -10.29
N MET A 268 6.55 4.46 -10.39
CA MET A 268 7.93 4.22 -9.94
C MET A 268 8.94 5.18 -10.58
N LYS A 269 8.69 5.63 -11.82
CA LYS A 269 9.55 6.61 -12.52
C LYS A 269 9.69 7.93 -11.75
N TYR A 270 8.66 8.33 -10.99
CA TYR A 270 8.70 9.56 -10.19
C TYR A 270 9.55 9.37 -8.93
N ASP A 271 9.50 8.20 -8.31
CA ASP A 271 10.36 7.87 -7.17
C ASP A 271 11.82 7.78 -7.60
N LEU A 272 12.09 7.12 -8.74
CA LEU A 272 13.42 7.04 -9.34
C LEU A 272 14.00 8.43 -9.60
N LYS A 273 13.23 9.31 -10.24
CA LYS A 273 13.64 10.69 -10.51
C LYS A 273 13.98 11.47 -9.24
N ARG A 274 13.19 11.32 -8.16
CA ARG A 274 13.47 11.98 -6.88
C ARG A 274 14.79 11.50 -6.26
N VAL A 275 15.07 10.19 -6.31
CA VAL A 275 16.33 9.65 -5.79
C VAL A 275 17.52 10.10 -6.64
N GLU A 276 17.33 10.14 -7.97
CA GLU A 276 18.34 10.63 -8.91
C GLU A 276 18.69 12.10 -8.67
N GLU A 277 17.69 12.97 -8.46
CA GLU A 277 17.90 14.38 -8.12
C GLU A 277 18.72 14.55 -6.83
N VAL A 278 18.41 13.77 -5.79
CA VAL A 278 19.18 13.80 -4.53
C VAL A 278 20.62 13.33 -4.75
N TYR A 279 20.83 12.27 -5.53
CA TYR A 279 22.17 11.76 -5.82
C TYR A 279 22.98 12.75 -6.68
N TYR A 280 22.35 13.39 -7.66
CA TYR A 280 22.95 14.44 -8.48
C TYR A 280 23.43 15.60 -7.59
N ASP A 281 22.58 16.10 -6.71
CA ASP A 281 22.89 17.17 -5.74
C ASP A 281 24.10 16.85 -4.86
N MET A 282 24.32 15.57 -4.55
CA MET A 282 25.48 15.15 -3.76
C MET A 282 26.76 15.05 -4.57
N LYS A 283 26.67 14.59 -5.83
CA LYS A 283 27.82 14.50 -6.73
C LYS A 283 28.34 15.90 -7.08
N ILE A 284 27.47 16.87 -7.38
CA ILE A 284 27.88 18.27 -7.61
C ILE A 284 28.53 18.89 -6.36
N ARG A 285 28.02 18.59 -5.16
CA ARG A 285 28.58 19.10 -3.90
C ARG A 285 29.84 18.37 -3.43
N ARG A 286 30.32 17.35 -4.17
CA ARG A 286 31.46 16.47 -3.82
C ARG A 286 31.34 15.82 -2.43
N LEU A 287 30.12 15.49 -2.02
CA LEU A 287 29.84 14.83 -0.73
C LEU A 287 29.95 13.30 -0.82
N ALA A 288 29.85 12.74 -2.02
CA ALA A 288 30.11 11.32 -2.26
C ALA A 288 31.63 11.12 -2.42
N SER A 289 32.16 10.05 -1.82
CA SER A 289 33.51 9.58 -2.11
C SER A 289 33.68 9.41 -3.62
N GLU A 290 34.71 10.04 -4.20
CA GLU A 290 35.05 9.82 -5.60
C GLU A 290 35.35 8.33 -5.78
N ASP A 291 34.65 7.70 -6.73
CA ASP A 291 34.97 6.36 -7.16
C ASP A 291 36.39 6.44 -7.75
N SER A 292 37.39 5.93 -7.03
CA SER A 292 38.79 6.02 -7.41
C SER A 292 39.07 5.18 -8.67
N THR A 293 38.85 5.77 -9.85
CA THR A 293 39.45 5.37 -11.14
C THR A 293 39.37 6.53 -12.15
N GLU A 294 40.48 7.27 -12.24
CA GLU A 294 41.10 7.94 -13.40
C GLU A 294 40.23 8.41 -14.59
N ASN A 295 40.10 9.73 -14.81
CA ASN A 295 40.99 10.51 -15.70
C ASN A 295 40.54 11.98 -15.89
N HIS A 296 41.55 12.84 -16.11
CA HIS A 296 41.54 14.30 -16.20
C HIS A 296 40.49 14.96 -17.13
N GLY A 297 39.95 16.10 -16.65
CA GLY A 297 40.13 17.40 -17.33
C GLY A 297 39.04 17.92 -18.28
N THR A 298 38.50 19.07 -17.87
CA THR A 298 37.86 20.17 -18.64
C THR A 298 36.33 20.15 -18.74
N GLU A 299 35.77 21.33 -18.45
CA GLU A 299 34.35 21.70 -18.50
C GLU A 299 33.68 21.25 -19.80
N GLU A 300 32.59 20.49 -19.68
CA GLU A 300 31.42 20.57 -20.55
C GLU A 300 30.24 19.94 -19.80
N VAL A 301 29.11 20.65 -19.73
CA VAL A 301 27.84 20.13 -19.20
C VAL A 301 27.39 19.00 -20.14
N PRO A 302 27.28 17.73 -19.71
CA PRO A 302 26.77 16.72 -20.61
C PRO A 302 25.25 16.67 -20.51
N ALA A 303 24.64 16.77 -21.68
CA ALA A 303 23.27 16.37 -21.93
C ALA A 303 23.02 14.95 -21.38
N VAL A 304 21.82 14.76 -20.84
CA VAL A 304 21.29 13.48 -20.36
C VAL A 304 21.20 12.51 -21.54
N GLU A 305 22.30 11.80 -21.80
CA GLU A 305 22.32 10.69 -22.73
C GLU A 305 22.50 9.38 -21.95
N ASN A 306 21.50 8.51 -22.11
CA ASN A 306 21.36 7.20 -21.50
C ASN A 306 22.62 6.33 -21.72
N LYS A 307 23.60 6.45 -20.84
CA LYS A 307 24.66 5.44 -20.73
C LYS A 307 24.17 4.39 -19.76
N LEU A 308 23.73 3.26 -20.31
CA LEU A 308 23.45 2.02 -19.58
C LEU A 308 24.59 1.76 -18.59
N PHE A 309 24.33 2.00 -17.31
CA PHE A 309 25.17 1.48 -16.24
C PHE A 309 24.89 -0.01 -16.14
N SER A 310 25.82 -0.79 -16.68
CA SER A 310 25.92 -2.23 -16.47
C SER A 310 26.44 -2.47 -15.05
N VAL A 311 25.56 -2.77 -14.09
CA VAL A 311 25.91 -3.55 -12.89
C VAL A 311 24.72 -4.43 -12.53
N SER A 312 24.66 -5.61 -13.13
CA SER A 312 23.67 -6.64 -12.82
C SER A 312 24.00 -7.29 -11.48
N ASN A 313 23.29 -6.89 -10.41
CA ASN A 313 23.29 -7.63 -9.14
C ASN A 313 21.94 -8.29 -8.84
N ILE A 314 20.88 -7.94 -9.58
CA ILE A 314 19.71 -8.81 -9.65
C ILE A 314 20.07 -9.91 -10.64
N ASN A 315 20.06 -11.16 -10.19
CA ASN A 315 20.21 -12.33 -11.04
C ASN A 315 19.01 -12.36 -12.02
N LEU A 316 19.13 -11.62 -13.13
CA LEU A 316 18.09 -11.40 -14.15
C LEU A 316 17.58 -12.73 -14.74
N GLN A 317 18.40 -13.77 -14.69
CA GLN A 317 17.98 -15.13 -15.06
C GLN A 317 16.98 -15.74 -14.07
N ASN A 318 17.09 -15.44 -12.77
CA ASN A 318 16.14 -15.93 -11.77
C ASN A 318 14.78 -15.24 -11.85
N PHE A 319 14.74 -13.94 -12.19
CA PHE A 319 13.49 -13.21 -12.39
C PHE A 319 12.74 -13.68 -13.66
N SER A 320 13.48 -13.98 -14.74
CA SER A 320 12.92 -14.62 -15.93
C SER A 320 12.47 -16.07 -15.66
N ARG A 321 13.24 -16.85 -14.88
CA ARG A 321 12.87 -18.21 -14.46
C ARG A 321 11.62 -18.26 -13.60
N LEU A 322 11.42 -17.28 -12.71
CA LEU A 322 10.21 -17.12 -11.89
C LEU A 322 8.96 -17.03 -12.78
N LEU A 323 9.01 -16.30 -13.89
CA LEU A 323 7.88 -16.21 -14.82
C LEU A 323 7.63 -17.54 -15.53
N THR A 324 8.68 -18.22 -16.00
CA THR A 324 8.51 -19.49 -16.73
C THR A 324 8.06 -20.66 -15.86
N HIS A 325 8.57 -20.76 -14.62
CA HIS A 325 8.25 -21.90 -13.75
C HIS A 325 6.87 -21.75 -13.12
N THR A 326 6.50 -20.54 -12.66
CA THR A 326 5.23 -20.31 -11.98
C THR A 326 4.04 -20.23 -12.95
N LEU A 327 4.23 -19.76 -14.19
CA LEU A 327 3.21 -19.87 -15.25
C LEU A 327 2.98 -21.33 -15.68
N SER A 328 4.03 -22.17 -15.69
CA SER A 328 3.90 -23.60 -15.99
C SER A 328 3.16 -24.36 -14.88
N VAL A 329 3.41 -24.04 -13.61
CA VAL A 329 2.68 -24.65 -12.46
C VAL A 329 1.20 -24.22 -12.46
N ARG A 330 0.89 -22.98 -12.85
CA ARG A 330 -0.49 -22.49 -13.03
C ARG A 330 -1.25 -23.25 -14.12
N PHE A 331 -0.54 -23.73 -15.15
CA PHE A 331 -1.11 -24.62 -16.17
C PHE A 331 -1.24 -26.07 -15.70
N CYS A 332 -0.27 -26.63 -14.99
CA CYS A 332 -0.35 -28.02 -14.53
C CYS A 332 -1.43 -28.22 -13.45
N VAL A 333 -1.55 -27.33 -12.46
CA VAL A 333 -2.58 -27.45 -11.41
C VAL A 333 -4.00 -27.22 -11.97
N GLY A 334 -4.14 -26.46 -13.06
CA GLY A 334 -5.41 -26.22 -13.74
C GLY A 334 -5.82 -27.26 -14.80
N VAL A 335 -4.90 -28.12 -15.25
CA VAL A 335 -5.14 -29.08 -16.34
C VAL A 335 -5.22 -30.53 -15.83
N ASP A 336 -4.57 -30.89 -14.72
CA ASP A 336 -4.57 -32.27 -14.19
C ASP A 336 -5.88 -32.73 -13.50
N ARG A 337 -6.99 -32.00 -13.65
CA ARG A 337 -8.34 -32.44 -13.22
C ARG A 337 -9.41 -32.41 -14.31
N ARG A 338 -9.01 -32.53 -15.58
CA ARG A 338 -9.93 -32.90 -16.66
C ARG A 338 -9.41 -34.10 -17.45
N ILE A 339 -9.45 -35.28 -16.84
CA ILE A 339 -9.71 -36.55 -17.53
C ILE A 339 -10.62 -37.38 -16.62
#